data_AF-A0A932WX73-F1
#
_entry.id   AF-A0A932WX73-F1
#
_cell.length_a   1.000
_cell.length_b   1.000
_cell.length_c   1.000
_cell.angle_alpha   90.00
_cell.angle_beta   90.00
_cell.angle_gamma   90.00
#
_symmetry.space_group_name_H-M   'P 1'
#
loop_
_entity.id
_entity.type
_entity.pdbx_description
1 polymer ?
#
loop_
_entity_poly.entity_id
_entity_poly.type
_entity_poly.pdbx_seq_one_letter_code
_entity_poly.pdbx_strand_id
1 'polypeptide(L)'
;MLNAIITGDIIHSTKMSNDERVNLLNRVNDSLKIWNKEFEMKSEIFRGDSFQCLLSNPADALTVALLLKTFIRSTIIIKKEKGYLGNTIDNIEDVSYVSSVFDARIAIGIGEIDADNGTLGMSGGIAFNLSGYLLDKIKNKKQALAIATNDSFND
;
A
#
# COMPACT_ATOMS: atom_id res chain seq x y z
N MET A 1 -20.67 -1.27 14.72
CA MET A 1 -19.38 -1.58 15.38
C MET A 1 -18.29 -0.81 14.65
N LEU A 2 -17.33 -0.23 15.37
CA LEU A 2 -16.25 0.54 14.75
C LEU A 2 -15.28 -0.40 14.03
N ASN A 3 -14.90 -0.03 12.82
CA ASN A 3 -13.94 -0.72 11.98
C ASN A 3 -12.90 0.29 11.46
N ALA A 4 -11.80 -0.21 10.92
CA ALA A 4 -10.84 0.60 10.18
C ALA A 4 -10.75 0.14 8.72
N ILE A 5 -10.73 1.11 7.82
CA ILE A 5 -10.43 0.92 6.41
C ILE A 5 -9.08 1.56 6.12
N ILE A 6 -8.16 0.76 5.60
CA ILE A 6 -6.90 1.24 5.04
C ILE A 6 -7.08 1.24 3.52
N THR A 7 -6.97 2.40 2.88
CA THR A 7 -6.95 2.51 1.42
C THR A 7 -5.62 3.12 0.99
N GLY A 8 -4.98 2.55 -0.01
CA GLY A 8 -3.72 3.06 -0.50
C GLY A 8 -3.47 2.78 -1.96
N ASP A 9 -2.48 3.47 -2.51
CA ASP A 9 -1.99 3.28 -3.87
C ASP A 9 -0.45 3.29 -3.89
N ILE A 10 0.13 2.66 -4.92
CA ILE A 10 1.57 2.68 -5.14
C ILE A 10 1.97 4.01 -5.79
N ILE A 11 2.91 4.73 -5.17
CA ILE A 11 3.44 5.99 -5.69
C ILE A 11 4.23 5.73 -6.98
N HIS A 12 3.91 6.48 -8.03
CA HIS A 12 4.58 6.40 -9.34
C HIS A 12 4.53 5.02 -10.01
N SER A 13 3.53 4.20 -9.70
CA SER A 13 3.28 2.90 -10.34
C SER A 13 3.25 2.96 -11.88
N THR A 14 2.77 4.07 -12.45
CA THR A 14 2.71 4.30 -13.90
C THR A 14 4.08 4.49 -14.55
N LYS A 15 5.13 4.73 -13.76
CA LYS A 15 6.52 4.82 -14.23
C LYS A 15 7.27 3.49 -14.12
N MET A 16 6.67 2.47 -13.50
CA MET A 16 7.26 1.15 -13.36
C MET A 16 7.18 0.39 -14.69
N SER A 17 8.17 -0.47 -14.94
CA SER A 17 8.01 -1.47 -15.99
C SER A 17 6.87 -2.44 -15.62
N ASN A 18 6.32 -3.13 -16.62
CA ASN A 18 5.26 -4.09 -16.35
C ASN A 18 5.71 -5.19 -15.39
N ASP A 19 6.94 -5.69 -15.55
CA ASP A 19 7.51 -6.74 -14.69
C ASP A 19 7.73 -6.23 -13.27
N GLU A 20 8.25 -5.01 -13.11
CA GLU A 20 8.44 -4.38 -11.80
C GLU A 20 7.11 -4.27 -11.05
N ARG A 21 6.06 -3.79 -11.74
CA ARG A 21 4.72 -3.64 -11.18
C ARG A 21 4.09 -4.98 -10.82
N VAL A 22 4.11 -5.96 -11.72
CA VAL A 22 3.55 -7.30 -11.47
C VAL A 22 4.25 -7.97 -10.29
N ASN A 23 5.58 -7.91 -10.23
CA ASN A 23 6.36 -8.48 -9.13
C ASN A 23 6.03 -7.81 -7.78
N LEU A 24 5.95 -6.48 -7.75
CA LEU A 24 5.58 -5.74 -6.54
C LEU A 24 4.18 -6.13 -6.06
N LEU A 25 3.19 -6.11 -6.96
CA LEU A 25 1.79 -6.39 -6.60
C LEU A 25 1.60 -7.83 -6.13
N ASN A 26 2.28 -8.81 -6.74
CA ASN A 26 2.25 -10.20 -6.28
C ASN A 26 2.80 -10.31 -4.85
N ARG A 27 3.93 -9.67 -4.56
CA ARG A 27 4.54 -9.65 -3.22
C ARG A 27 3.64 -8.96 -2.18
N VAL A 28 3.00 -7.86 -2.54
CA VAL A 28 2.03 -7.16 -1.68
C VAL A 28 0.82 -8.06 -1.41
N ASN A 29 0.27 -8.68 -2.46
CA ASN A 29 -0.87 -9.59 -2.34
C ASN A 29 -0.57 -10.79 -1.43
N ASP A 30 0.62 -11.39 -1.57
CA ASP A 30 1.01 -12.52 -0.72
C ASP A 30 1.20 -12.10 0.75
N SER A 31 1.74 -10.91 0.99
CA SER A 31 1.86 -10.36 2.35
C SER A 31 0.48 -10.06 2.96
N LEU A 32 -0.42 -9.50 2.17
CA LEU A 32 -1.81 -9.26 2.58
C LEU A 32 -2.53 -10.56 2.96
N LYS A 33 -2.33 -11.68 2.23
CA LYS A 33 -2.90 -12.99 2.59
C LYS A 33 -2.42 -13.49 3.95
N ILE A 34 -1.16 -13.21 4.33
CA ILE A 34 -0.61 -13.54 5.64
C ILE A 34 -1.29 -12.68 6.70
N TRP A 35 -1.27 -11.36 6.50
CA TRP A 35 -1.84 -10.39 7.45
C TRP A 35 -3.35 -10.51 7.61
N ASN A 36 -4.10 -10.99 6.60
CA ASN A 36 -5.53 -11.29 6.72
C ASN A 36 -5.82 -12.26 7.87
N LYS A 37 -4.93 -13.23 8.09
CA LYS A 37 -5.05 -14.18 9.20
C LYS A 37 -4.54 -13.59 10.51
N GLU A 38 -3.42 -12.86 10.48
CA GLU A 38 -2.78 -12.32 11.69
C GLU A 38 -3.58 -11.20 12.37
N PHE A 39 -4.29 -10.37 11.57
CA PHE A 39 -5.03 -9.20 12.06
C PHE A 39 -6.54 -9.33 11.91
N GLU A 40 -7.05 -10.54 11.64
CA GLU A 40 -8.49 -10.80 11.38
C GLU A 40 -9.10 -9.79 10.38
N MET A 41 -8.37 -9.55 9.29
CA MET A 41 -8.69 -8.54 8.29
C MET A 41 -9.06 -9.14 6.94
N LYS A 42 -9.80 -8.38 6.13
CA LYS A 42 -10.05 -8.68 4.71
C LYS A 42 -9.29 -7.69 3.86
N SER A 43 -8.67 -8.14 2.78
CA SER A 43 -7.91 -7.26 1.88
C SER A 43 -8.19 -7.54 0.42
N GLU A 44 -8.08 -6.51 -0.43
CA GLU A 44 -8.08 -6.68 -1.88
C GLU A 44 -7.14 -5.69 -2.57
N ILE A 45 -6.63 -6.08 -3.74
CA ILE A 45 -5.99 -5.19 -4.70
C ILE A 45 -7.00 -4.88 -5.80
N PHE A 46 -7.13 -3.62 -6.17
CA PHE A 46 -8.09 -3.15 -7.16
C PHE A 46 -7.50 -2.04 -8.01
N ARG A 47 -8.13 -1.78 -9.18
CA ARG A 47 -7.74 -0.72 -10.14
C ARG A 47 -6.25 -0.75 -10.57
N GLY A 48 -5.61 -1.91 -10.48
CA GLY A 48 -4.22 -2.11 -10.90
C GLY A 48 -3.22 -1.98 -9.76
N ASP A 49 -3.14 -0.83 -9.10
CA ASP A 49 -2.09 -0.51 -8.12
C ASP A 49 -2.62 -0.04 -6.76
N SER A 50 -3.94 -0.09 -6.56
CA SER A 50 -4.58 0.32 -5.31
C SER A 50 -4.88 -0.91 -4.45
N PHE A 51 -4.86 -0.74 -3.14
CA PHE A 51 -5.18 -1.79 -2.18
C PHE A 51 -6.11 -1.25 -1.09
N GLN A 52 -6.94 -2.14 -0.54
CA GLN A 52 -7.85 -1.83 0.54
C GLN A 52 -7.83 -2.94 1.57
N CYS A 53 -7.83 -2.58 2.85
CA CYS A 53 -7.91 -3.51 3.98
C CYS A 53 -9.04 -3.10 4.92
N LEU A 54 -9.92 -4.03 5.27
CA LEU A 54 -10.94 -3.90 6.31
C LEU A 54 -10.48 -4.63 7.56
N LEU A 55 -10.32 -3.90 8.65
CA LEU A 55 -9.96 -4.43 9.96
C LEU A 55 -11.14 -4.29 10.92
N SER A 56 -11.51 -5.41 11.53
CA SER A 56 -12.53 -5.45 12.58
C SER A 56 -12.06 -4.77 13.87
N ASN A 57 -10.74 -4.72 14.10
CA ASN A 57 -10.11 -4.03 15.21
C ASN A 57 -9.37 -2.76 14.73
N PRO A 58 -9.91 -1.55 14.97
CA PRO A 58 -9.25 -0.31 14.56
C PRO A 58 -7.86 -0.08 15.19
N ALA A 59 -7.56 -0.68 16.35
CA ALA A 59 -6.27 -0.51 17.01
C ALA A 59 -5.10 -1.05 16.18
N ASP A 60 -5.35 -2.04 15.33
CA ASP A 60 -4.33 -2.66 14.48
C ASP A 60 -4.04 -1.86 13.21
N ALA A 61 -4.88 -0.88 12.87
CA ALA A 61 -4.84 -0.21 11.57
C ALA A 61 -3.52 0.51 11.30
N LEU A 62 -2.98 1.22 12.29
CA LEU A 62 -1.69 1.91 12.13
C LEU A 62 -0.54 0.92 11.97
N THR A 63 -0.56 -0.19 12.71
CA THR A 63 0.43 -1.26 12.60
C THR A 63 0.42 -1.86 11.20
N VAL A 64 -0.75 -2.25 10.69
CA VAL A 64 -0.89 -2.80 9.33
C VAL A 64 -0.48 -1.79 8.25
N ALA A 65 -0.85 -0.52 8.42
CA ALA A 65 -0.45 0.55 7.49
C ALA A 65 1.09 0.73 7.45
N LEU A 66 1.75 0.69 8.60
CA LEU A 66 3.21 0.76 8.68
C LEU A 66 3.87 -0.49 8.10
N LEU A 67 3.32 -1.69 8.34
CA LEU A 67 3.80 -2.93 7.74
C LEU A 67 3.71 -2.88 6.21
N LEU A 68 2.57 -2.47 5.64
CA LEU A 68 2.41 -2.29 4.21
C LEU A 68 3.43 -1.29 3.64
N LYS A 69 3.54 -0.11 4.26
CA LYS A 69 4.44 0.95 3.79
C LYS A 69 5.90 0.51 3.84
N THR A 70 6.32 -0.08 4.97
CA THR A 70 7.71 -0.53 5.15
C THR A 70 8.04 -1.73 4.27
N PHE A 71 7.12 -2.68 4.12
CA PHE A 71 7.26 -3.80 3.19
C PHE A 71 7.49 -3.31 1.76
N ILE A 72 6.62 -2.43 1.25
CA ILE A 72 6.74 -1.85 -0.09
C ILE A 72 8.08 -1.11 -0.24
N ARG A 73 8.50 -0.32 0.76
CA ARG A 73 9.79 0.37 0.73
C ARG A 73 11.00 -0.57 0.79
N SER A 74 10.87 -1.73 1.43
CA SER A 74 11.92 -2.76 1.47
C SER A 74 12.04 -3.53 0.15
N THR A 75 11.06 -3.42 -0.75
CA THR A 75 11.14 -4.03 -2.07
C THR A 75 12.09 -3.21 -2.94
N ILE A 76 13.36 -3.60 -2.92
CA ILE A 76 14.44 -2.99 -3.72
C ILE A 76 14.62 -3.81 -4.99
N ILE A 77 14.70 -3.15 -6.14
CA ILE A 77 15.07 -3.80 -7.40
C ILE A 77 16.53 -3.55 -7.70
N ILE A 78 17.30 -4.63 -7.74
CA ILE A 78 18.69 -4.63 -8.16
C ILE A 78 18.73 -4.93 -9.65
N LYS A 79 19.23 -3.98 -10.45
CA LYS A 79 19.52 -4.20 -11.88
C LYS A 79 21.00 -4.47 -12.06
N LYS A 80 21.31 -5.28 -13.06
CA LYS A 80 22.68 -5.52 -13.51
C LYS A 80 22.92 -4.78 -14.80
N GLU A 81 23.97 -3.98 -14.85
CA GLU A 81 24.47 -3.36 -16.08
C GLU A 81 25.92 -3.74 -16.30
N LYS A 82 26.31 -3.83 -17.57
CA LYS A 82 27.71 -4.01 -17.96
C LYS A 82 28.46 -2.72 -17.64
N GLY A 83 29.25 -2.75 -16.57
CA GLY A 83 30.08 -1.64 -16.12
C GLY A 83 31.56 -1.88 -16.39
N TYR A 84 32.32 -0.81 -16.61
CA TYR A 84 33.77 -0.88 -16.60
C TYR A 84 34.27 -0.78 -15.16
N LEU A 85 34.97 -1.81 -14.67
CA LEU A 85 35.81 -1.69 -13.48
C LEU A 85 37.27 -1.67 -13.93
N GLY A 86 37.89 -0.50 -13.87
CA GLY A 86 39.30 -0.28 -14.21
C GLY A 86 39.55 0.32 -15.59
N ASN A 87 40.83 0.60 -15.90
CA ASN A 87 41.26 1.34 -17.09
C ASN A 87 41.39 0.48 -18.37
N THR A 88 40.93 -0.77 -18.36
CA THR A 88 41.07 -1.72 -19.47
C THR A 88 39.71 -2.21 -19.92
N ILE A 89 39.48 -2.22 -21.24
CA ILE A 89 38.22 -2.56 -21.90
C ILE A 89 37.82 -4.04 -21.66
N ASP A 90 38.76 -4.87 -21.22
CA ASP A 90 38.62 -6.33 -21.17
C ASP A 90 37.92 -6.88 -19.91
N ASN A 91 37.65 -6.05 -18.89
CA ASN A 91 37.00 -6.48 -17.64
C ASN A 91 35.58 -5.90 -17.52
N ILE A 92 34.67 -6.39 -18.36
CA ILE A 92 33.24 -6.09 -18.27
C ILE A 92 32.61 -7.05 -17.26
N GLU A 93 32.25 -6.55 -16.09
CA GLU A 93 31.48 -7.30 -15.08
C GLU A 93 30.05 -6.78 -14.97
N ASP A 94 29.15 -7.66 -14.51
CA ASP A 94 27.79 -7.30 -14.12
C ASP A 94 27.83 -6.45 -12.83
N VAL A 95 27.71 -5.13 -12.97
CA VAL A 95 27.60 -4.23 -11.83
C VAL A 95 26.14 -4.17 -11.39
N SER A 96 25.89 -4.54 -10.14
CA SER A 96 24.56 -4.50 -9.52
C SER A 96 24.31 -3.11 -8.89
N TYR A 97 23.22 -2.45 -9.25
CA TYR A 97 22.82 -1.18 -8.64
C TYR A 97 21.33 -1.16 -8.26
N VAL A 98 20.99 -0.33 -7.27
CA VAL A 98 19.60 -0.09 -6.86
C VAL A 98 18.92 0.77 -7.91
N SER A 99 17.98 0.17 -8.63
CA SER A 99 17.32 0.84 -9.76
C SER A 99 16.04 1.58 -9.38
N SER A 100 15.37 1.16 -8.31
CA SER A 100 14.12 1.76 -7.86
C SER A 100 13.85 1.47 -6.38
N VAL A 101 13.25 2.45 -5.71
CA VAL A 101 12.68 2.33 -4.38
C VAL A 101 11.20 2.64 -4.51
N PHE A 102 10.35 1.69 -4.13
CA PHE A 102 8.91 1.85 -4.18
C PHE A 102 8.37 2.45 -2.88
N ASP A 103 7.24 3.13 -2.97
CA ASP A 103 6.54 3.64 -1.79
C ASP A 103 5.03 3.65 -2.04
N ALA A 104 4.25 3.75 -0.98
CA ALA A 104 2.79 3.83 -1.04
C ALA A 104 2.25 5.08 -0.35
N ARG A 105 1.15 5.60 -0.89
CA ARG A 105 0.25 6.52 -0.17
C ARG A 105 -0.77 5.68 0.57
N ILE A 106 -0.98 5.96 1.84
CA ILE A 106 -1.94 5.24 2.68
C ILE A 106 -2.82 6.24 3.43
N ALA A 107 -4.12 5.97 3.43
CA ALA A 107 -5.11 6.67 4.22
C ALA A 107 -5.88 5.67 5.09
N ILE A 108 -6.06 6.00 6.36
CA ILE A 108 -6.83 5.19 7.30
C ILE A 108 -8.11 5.94 7.66
N GLY A 109 -9.26 5.32 7.45
CA GLY A 109 -10.56 5.79 7.91
C GLY A 109 -11.05 4.91 9.05
N ILE A 110 -11.42 5.50 10.19
CA ILE A 110 -11.99 4.79 11.34
C ILE A 110 -13.42 5.25 11.54
N GLY A 111 -14.35 4.30 11.58
CA GLY A 111 -15.76 4.60 11.71
C GLY A 111 -16.64 3.37 11.58
N GLU A 112 -17.94 3.61 11.52
CA GLU A 112 -18.92 2.56 11.25
C GLU A 112 -18.87 2.14 9.79
N ILE A 113 -19.20 0.87 9.55
CA ILE A 113 -19.41 0.29 8.22
C ILE A 113 -20.86 -0.17 8.10
N ASP A 114 -21.38 -0.17 6.89
CA ASP A 114 -22.69 -0.76 6.60
C ASP A 114 -22.63 -2.28 6.79
N ALA A 115 -23.78 -2.92 7.00
CA ALA A 115 -23.85 -4.38 7.17
C ALA A 115 -23.16 -5.10 5.99
N ASP A 116 -22.22 -5.99 6.31
CA ASP A 116 -21.34 -6.65 5.34
C ASP A 116 -22.15 -7.56 4.39
N ASN A 117 -22.24 -7.18 3.11
CA ASN A 117 -22.90 -7.96 2.06
C ASN A 117 -21.96 -8.95 1.35
N GLY A 118 -20.74 -9.18 1.88
CA GLY A 118 -19.88 -10.29 1.48
C GLY A 118 -18.76 -9.97 0.49
N THR A 119 -18.71 -8.77 -0.11
CA THR A 119 -17.61 -8.35 -1.00
C THR A 119 -17.09 -6.97 -0.60
N LEU A 120 -15.79 -6.89 -0.28
CA LEU A 120 -15.14 -5.67 0.22
C LEU A 120 -15.30 -4.47 -0.72
N GLY A 121 -15.19 -4.68 -2.03
CA GLY A 121 -15.39 -3.62 -3.04
C GLY A 121 -16.83 -3.11 -3.18
N MET A 122 -17.81 -3.76 -2.54
CA MET A 122 -19.22 -3.33 -2.47
C MET A 122 -19.62 -2.85 -1.08
N SER A 123 -18.73 -2.95 -0.09
CA SER A 123 -18.97 -2.52 1.29
C SER A 123 -18.91 -1.00 1.39
N GLY A 124 -19.82 -0.42 2.18
CA GLY A 124 -19.96 1.02 2.39
C GLY A 124 -19.79 1.42 3.86
N GLY A 125 -19.98 2.71 4.12
CA GLY A 125 -20.00 3.29 5.46
C GLY A 125 -18.96 4.39 5.68
N ILE A 126 -19.00 4.99 6.87
CA ILE A 126 -18.20 6.17 7.22
C ILE A 126 -16.70 5.88 7.10
N ALA A 127 -16.24 4.69 7.52
CA ALA A 127 -14.83 4.34 7.44
C ALA A 127 -14.31 4.27 5.98
N PHE A 128 -15.11 3.75 5.05
CA PHE A 128 -14.77 3.72 3.62
C PHE A 128 -14.74 5.12 3.02
N ASN A 129 -15.74 5.96 3.35
CA ASN A 129 -15.79 7.34 2.87
C ASN A 129 -14.60 8.17 3.36
N LEU A 130 -14.25 8.05 4.64
CA LEU A 130 -13.13 8.74 5.25
C LEU A 130 -11.78 8.35 4.62
N SER A 131 -11.52 7.06 4.47
CA SER A 131 -10.27 6.56 3.89
C SER A 131 -10.10 6.99 2.42
N GLY A 132 -11.15 6.86 1.60
CA GLY A 132 -11.14 7.28 0.21
C GLY A 132 -10.92 8.78 0.02
N TYR A 133 -11.73 9.61 0.69
CA TYR A 133 -11.59 11.07 0.62
C TYR A 133 -10.21 11.54 1.13
N LEU A 134 -9.72 10.92 2.20
CA LEU A 134 -8.42 11.27 2.76
C LEU A 134 -7.27 10.92 1.81
N LEU A 135 -7.34 9.78 1.11
CA LEU A 135 -6.34 9.38 0.11
C LEU A 135 -6.21 10.42 -1.01
N ASP A 136 -7.35 10.91 -1.53
CA ASP A 136 -7.38 11.97 -2.53
C ASP A 136 -6.82 13.30 -2.00
N LYS A 137 -7.11 13.63 -0.73
CA LYS A 137 -6.63 14.86 -0.09
C LYS A 137 -5.11 14.85 0.11
N ILE A 138 -4.52 13.74 0.55
CA ILE A 138 -3.08 13.67 0.83
C ILE A 138 -2.22 13.63 -0.44
N LYS A 139 -2.79 13.13 -1.55
CA LYS A 139 -2.15 13.14 -2.88
C LYS A 139 -1.67 14.53 -3.29
N ASN A 140 -2.44 15.57 -2.98
CA ASN A 140 -2.10 16.96 -3.30
C ASN A 140 -1.16 17.62 -2.27
N LYS A 141 -1.08 17.08 -1.06
CA LYS A 141 -0.28 17.64 0.05
C LYS A 141 1.13 17.05 0.17
N LYS A 142 1.52 16.15 -0.74
CA LYS A 142 2.78 15.36 -0.65
C LYS A 142 2.92 14.60 0.68
N GLN A 143 1.79 14.24 1.29
CA GLN A 143 1.75 13.39 2.48
C GLN A 143 1.52 11.94 2.03
N ALA A 144 2.19 10.99 2.70
CA ALA A 144 2.14 9.57 2.32
C ALA A 144 1.41 8.67 3.33
N LEU A 145 1.03 9.22 4.48
CA LEU A 145 0.21 8.56 5.49
C LEU A 145 -0.69 9.59 6.17
N ALA A 146 -1.97 9.28 6.32
CA ALA A 146 -2.88 10.05 7.15
C ALA A 146 -3.98 9.17 7.73
N ILE A 147 -4.60 9.67 8.81
CA ILE A 147 -5.70 9.00 9.52
C ILE A 147 -6.84 10.01 9.68
N ALA A 148 -8.07 9.54 9.50
CA ALA A 148 -9.28 10.28 9.82
C ALA A 148 -10.23 9.38 10.61
N THR A 149 -10.86 9.96 11.62
CA THR A 149 -11.88 9.33 12.45
C THR A 149 -13.22 10.02 12.20
N ASN A 150 -14.32 9.30 12.40
CA ASN A 150 -15.61 9.94 12.63
C ASN A 150 -15.49 10.78 13.91
N ASP A 151 -15.60 12.11 13.80
CA ASP A 151 -15.77 12.98 14.96
C ASP A 151 -17.24 12.95 15.40
N SER A 152 -17.62 11.96 16.21
CA SER A 152 -18.90 12.03 16.93
C SER A 152 -18.88 13.08 18.05
N PHE A 153 -17.76 13.79 18.25
CA PHE A 153 -17.51 14.74 19.33
C PHE A 153 -17.58 16.22 18.92
N ASN A 154 -17.74 16.53 17.63
CA ASN A 154 -17.77 17.91 17.12
C ASN A 154 -19.15 18.36 16.59
N ASP A 155 -20.20 17.58 16.84
CA ASP A 155 -21.61 17.96 16.62
C ASP A 155 -22.27 18.46 17.92
#